data_AF-A0A5C6E1K5-F1
#
_entry.id   AF-A0A5C6E1K5-F1
#
_cell.length_a   1.000
_cell.length_b   1.000
_cell.length_c   1.000
_cell.angle_alpha   90.00
_cell.angle_beta   90.00
_cell.angle_gamma   90.00
#
_symmetry.space_group_name_H-M   'P 1'
#
loop_
_entity.id
_entity.type
_entity.pdbx_description
1 polymer ?
#
loop_
_entity_poly.entity_id
_entity_poly.type
_entity_poly.pdbx_seq_one_letter_code
_entity_poly.pdbx_strand_id
1 'polypeptide(L)'
;MTDDDLTRIEQAFGVQLPHGYRQLLKSPPRLLVALMEAFAKEETELEIPIYLKADVVVAANEEVRDPEMVFGPDEEPWDRELFVIGGDCGGNRYCIKPNSGSSTVYEWDHSGDCDLEVYGETIPRYVERWFAELGELAAMDCREDTTE
;
A
#
# COMPACT_ATOMS: atom_id res chain seq x y z
N MET A 1 5.16 14.29 3.01
CA MET A 1 4.87 14.74 1.63
C MET A 1 4.34 16.18 1.65
N THR A 2 4.66 17.01 0.66
CA THR A 2 4.14 18.40 0.55
C THR A 2 2.77 18.45 -0.15
N ASP A 3 2.08 19.60 -0.10
CA ASP A 3 0.85 19.79 -0.89
C ASP A 3 1.13 19.79 -2.40
N ASP A 4 2.28 20.32 -2.83
CA ASP A 4 2.70 20.32 -4.23
C ASP A 4 2.94 18.88 -4.74
N ASP A 5 3.55 18.03 -3.91
CA ASP A 5 3.70 16.60 -4.22
C ASP A 5 2.35 15.90 -4.42
N LEU A 6 1.38 16.16 -3.52
CA LEU A 6 0.04 15.60 -3.64
C LEU A 6 -0.66 16.07 -4.91
N THR A 7 -0.60 17.38 -5.19
CA THR A 7 -1.15 17.94 -6.42
C THR A 7 -0.50 17.33 -7.66
N ARG A 8 0.81 17.09 -7.64
CA ARG A 8 1.52 16.42 -8.74
C ARG A 8 1.00 14.99 -8.97
N ILE A 9 0.84 14.19 -7.90
CA ILE A 9 0.30 12.83 -7.99
C ILE A 9 -1.12 12.87 -8.59
N GLU A 10 -1.98 13.70 -8.03
CA GLU A 10 -3.38 13.84 -8.45
C GLU A 10 -3.50 14.27 -9.92
N GLN A 11 -2.67 15.21 -10.36
CA GLN A 11 -2.62 15.65 -11.76
C GLN A 11 -2.07 14.57 -12.69
N ALA A 12 -1.03 13.84 -12.30
CA ALA A 12 -0.41 12.81 -13.13
C ALA A 12 -1.39 11.70 -13.52
N PHE A 13 -2.29 11.34 -12.59
CA PHE A 13 -3.25 10.25 -12.81
C PHE A 13 -4.68 10.72 -13.04
N GLY A 14 -4.94 12.03 -13.01
CA GLY A 14 -6.28 12.59 -13.16
C GLY A 14 -7.23 12.17 -12.04
N VAL A 15 -6.74 12.09 -10.81
CA VAL A 15 -7.46 11.56 -9.64
C VAL A 15 -7.52 12.57 -8.50
N GLN A 16 -8.47 12.39 -7.59
CA GLN A 16 -8.51 13.05 -6.29
C GLN A 16 -8.31 12.01 -5.18
N LEU A 17 -7.24 12.17 -4.42
CA LEU A 17 -6.92 11.26 -3.31
C LEU A 17 -7.88 11.52 -2.14
N PRO A 18 -8.41 10.45 -1.50
CA PRO A 18 -9.26 10.57 -0.32
C PRO A 18 -8.59 11.33 0.82
N HIS A 19 -9.39 12.07 1.60
CA HIS A 19 -8.88 12.92 2.67
C HIS A 19 -8.01 12.17 3.68
N GLY A 20 -8.41 10.97 4.09
CA GLY A 20 -7.64 10.16 5.04
C GLY A 20 -6.24 9.81 4.52
N TYR A 21 -6.14 9.45 3.24
CA TYR A 21 -4.86 9.11 2.62
C TYR A 21 -3.96 10.35 2.45
N ARG A 22 -4.55 11.48 2.04
CA ARG A 22 -3.82 12.76 1.99
C ARG A 22 -3.24 13.15 3.36
N GLN A 23 -4.03 13.02 4.43
CA GLN A 23 -3.57 13.32 5.79
C GLN A 23 -2.39 12.45 6.19
N LEU A 24 -2.46 11.15 5.90
CA LEU A 24 -1.40 10.21 6.19
C LEU A 24 -0.10 10.55 5.44
N LEU A 25 -0.17 10.87 4.15
CA LEU A 25 1.03 11.24 3.38
C LEU A 25 1.65 12.57 3.84
N LYS A 26 0.83 13.53 4.29
CA LYS A 26 1.31 14.81 4.81
C LYS A 26 1.98 14.68 6.17
N SER A 27 1.38 13.89 7.06
CA SER A 27 1.80 13.78 8.45
C SER A 27 1.75 12.32 8.93
N PRO A 28 2.60 11.43 8.38
CA PRO A 28 2.60 10.03 8.77
C PRO A 28 2.98 9.90 10.26
N PRO A 29 2.36 8.96 11.01
CA PRO A 29 2.76 8.69 12.39
C PRO A 29 4.25 8.38 12.51
N ARG A 30 4.91 8.88 13.55
CA ARG A 30 6.38 8.72 13.71
C ARG A 30 6.83 7.27 13.74
N LEU A 31 6.06 6.38 14.38
CA LEU A 31 6.37 4.94 14.39
C LEU A 31 6.27 4.33 13.00
N LEU A 32 5.27 4.71 12.20
CA LEU A 32 5.13 4.25 10.82
C LEU A 32 6.36 4.67 9.98
N VAL A 33 6.81 5.92 10.12
CA VAL A 33 8.02 6.40 9.42
C VAL A 33 9.25 5.60 9.85
N ALA A 34 9.47 5.44 11.15
CA ALA A 34 10.63 4.70 11.66
C ALA A 34 10.66 3.25 11.18
N LEU A 35 9.50 2.61 11.10
CA LEU A 35 9.34 1.26 10.62
C LEU A 35 9.61 1.15 9.11
N MET A 36 9.08 2.07 8.30
CA MET A 36 9.41 2.15 6.86
C MET A 36 10.90 2.39 6.62
N GLU A 37 11.55 3.21 7.45
CA GLU A 37 13.00 3.42 7.38
C GLU A 37 13.81 2.19 7.80
N ALA A 38 13.29 1.35 8.68
CA ALA A 38 13.91 0.08 9.05
C ALA A 38 13.85 -0.91 7.88
N PHE A 39 12.67 -1.12 7.30
CA PHE A 39 12.50 -1.99 6.13
C PHE A 39 13.36 -1.54 4.94
N ALA A 40 13.45 -0.23 4.67
CA ALA A 40 14.28 0.29 3.59
C ALA A 40 15.80 0.06 3.78
N LYS A 41 16.28 -0.16 5.03
CA LYS A 41 17.71 -0.34 5.33
C LYS A 41 18.17 -1.77 5.26
N GLU A 42 17.29 -2.72 5.52
CA GLU A 42 17.68 -4.13 5.57
C GLU A 42 17.90 -4.72 4.17
N GLU A 43 17.64 -3.95 3.09
CA GLU A 43 17.60 -4.43 1.70
C GLU A 43 16.76 -5.69 1.53
N THR A 44 15.97 -6.02 2.54
CA THR A 44 15.03 -7.11 2.53
C THR A 44 13.95 -6.74 1.55
N GLU A 45 13.61 -7.68 0.68
CA GLU A 45 12.36 -7.73 -0.06
C GLU A 45 11.19 -7.92 0.93
N LEU A 46 11.16 -7.16 2.02
CA LEU A 46 10.07 -7.14 2.97
C LEU A 46 9.12 -6.00 2.59
N GLU A 47 7.86 -6.37 2.64
CA GLU A 47 6.64 -5.58 2.56
C GLU A 47 6.87 -4.07 2.62
N ILE A 48 6.52 -3.36 1.54
CA ILE A 48 6.30 -1.91 1.61
C ILE A 48 4.78 -1.70 1.60
N PRO A 49 4.13 -1.95 2.73
CA PRO A 49 2.68 -2.00 2.84
C PRO A 49 2.10 -0.64 2.51
N ILE A 50 2.86 0.44 2.76
CA ILE A 50 2.46 1.77 2.37
C ILE A 50 3.58 2.64 1.81
N TYR A 51 3.31 3.26 0.67
CA TYR A 51 4.19 4.19 -0.01
C TYR A 51 4.05 5.60 0.58
N LEU A 52 5.05 6.03 1.35
CA LEU A 52 5.05 7.37 1.98
C LEU A 52 5.76 8.46 1.14
N LYS A 53 6.42 8.08 0.05
CA LYS A 53 7.17 8.99 -0.82
C LYS A 53 6.48 9.14 -2.18
N ALA A 54 6.47 10.36 -2.71
CA ALA A 54 5.66 10.71 -3.88
C ALA A 54 6.17 10.05 -5.16
N ASP A 55 7.49 9.95 -5.32
CA ASP A 55 8.16 9.22 -6.39
C ASP A 55 7.80 7.73 -6.39
N VAL A 56 7.78 7.09 -5.21
CA VAL A 56 7.38 5.69 -5.07
C VAL A 56 5.90 5.50 -5.44
N VAL A 57 5.02 6.37 -4.94
CA VAL A 57 3.59 6.34 -5.29
C VAL A 57 3.39 6.48 -6.80
N VAL A 58 4.09 7.42 -7.44
CA VAL A 58 4.01 7.64 -8.89
C VAL A 58 4.53 6.43 -9.64
N ALA A 59 5.72 5.94 -9.32
CA ALA A 59 6.35 4.82 -10.04
C ALA A 59 5.47 3.56 -9.99
N ALA A 60 4.96 3.18 -8.82
CA ALA A 60 4.07 2.01 -8.68
C ALA A 60 2.76 2.17 -9.48
N ASN A 61 2.24 3.40 -9.57
CA ASN A 61 1.00 3.69 -10.29
C ASN A 61 1.20 3.88 -11.80
N GLU A 62 2.42 4.20 -12.25
CA GLU A 62 2.81 4.17 -13.66
C GLU A 62 2.99 2.72 -14.11
N GLU A 63 3.67 1.90 -13.32
CA GLU A 63 3.89 0.48 -13.58
C GLU A 63 2.58 -0.27 -13.84
N VAL A 64 1.61 -0.19 -12.93
CA VAL A 64 0.33 -0.90 -13.11
C VAL A 64 -0.53 -0.32 -14.23
N ARG A 65 -0.26 0.90 -14.69
CA ARG A 65 -0.99 1.54 -15.81
C ARG A 65 -0.34 1.31 -17.16
N ASP A 66 0.82 0.64 -17.21
CA ASP A 66 1.45 0.29 -18.46
C ASP A 66 0.55 -0.67 -19.26
N PRO A 67 0.17 -0.35 -20.51
CA PRO A 67 -0.67 -1.22 -21.33
C PRO A 67 -0.02 -2.58 -21.67
N GLU A 68 1.29 -2.73 -21.50
CA GLU A 68 1.98 -4.01 -21.66
C GLU A 68 1.93 -4.88 -20.39
N MET A 69 1.52 -4.31 -19.26
CA MET A 69 1.38 -5.03 -17.99
C MET A 69 -0.05 -5.57 -17.85
N VAL A 70 -0.13 -6.86 -17.54
CA VAL A 70 -1.39 -7.59 -17.32
C VAL A 70 -1.36 -8.26 -15.96
N PHE A 71 -2.52 -8.41 -15.34
CA PHE A 71 -2.66 -8.85 -13.95
C PHE A 71 -3.72 -9.95 -13.84
N GLY A 72 -3.46 -10.86 -12.91
CA GLY A 72 -4.35 -11.96 -12.58
C GLY A 72 -4.45 -13.06 -13.65
N PRO A 73 -5.31 -14.07 -13.40
CA PRO A 73 -5.36 -15.29 -14.22
C PRO A 73 -5.92 -15.04 -15.62
N ASP A 74 -6.73 -14.00 -15.78
CA ASP A 74 -7.33 -13.61 -17.06
C ASP A 74 -6.46 -12.64 -17.87
N GLU A 75 -5.26 -12.30 -17.37
CA GLU A 75 -4.32 -11.36 -18.00
C GLU A 75 -4.98 -10.03 -18.39
N GLU A 76 -5.80 -9.48 -17.49
CA GLU A 76 -6.48 -8.21 -17.73
C GLU A 76 -5.61 -7.01 -17.34
N PRO A 77 -5.76 -5.86 -18.01
CA PRO A 77 -5.15 -4.62 -17.55
C PRO A 77 -5.62 -4.23 -16.15
N TRP A 78 -4.77 -3.53 -15.42
CA TRP A 78 -5.11 -3.02 -14.09
C TRP A 78 -6.39 -2.16 -14.11
N ASP A 79 -7.28 -2.38 -13.13
CA ASP A 79 -8.50 -1.60 -12.99
C ASP A 79 -8.17 -0.12 -12.75
N ARG A 80 -8.61 0.73 -13.67
CA ARG A 80 -8.40 2.19 -13.63
C ARG A 80 -9.11 2.88 -12.47
N GLU A 81 -10.09 2.22 -11.86
CA GLU A 81 -10.72 2.70 -10.63
C GLU A 81 -9.85 2.50 -9.39
N LEU A 82 -8.80 1.69 -9.47
CA LEU A 82 -7.89 1.42 -8.36
C LEU A 82 -6.64 2.29 -8.44
N PHE A 83 -6.19 2.71 -7.27
CA PHE A 83 -4.97 3.47 -7.08
C PHE A 83 -4.11 2.77 -6.02
N VAL A 84 -2.92 2.34 -6.42
CA VAL A 84 -2.02 1.59 -5.54
C VAL A 84 -1.43 2.54 -4.49
N ILE A 85 -1.49 2.14 -3.23
CA ILE A 85 -0.93 2.86 -2.08
C ILE A 85 0.17 2.09 -1.36
N GLY A 86 0.37 0.83 -1.71
CA GLY A 86 1.45 -0.02 -1.22
C GLY A 86 1.34 -1.43 -1.76
N GLY A 87 2.16 -2.34 -1.25
CA GLY A 87 2.10 -3.75 -1.61
C GLY A 87 3.04 -4.58 -0.76
N ASP A 88 2.92 -5.90 -0.91
CA ASP A 88 3.91 -6.83 -0.39
C ASP A 88 4.87 -7.30 -1.48
N CYS A 89 5.85 -8.09 -1.09
CA CYS A 89 6.81 -8.68 -2.02
C CYS A 89 6.32 -10.02 -2.61
N GLY A 90 5.13 -10.47 -2.21
CA GLY A 90 4.41 -11.60 -2.80
C GLY A 90 3.58 -11.24 -4.04
N GLY A 91 3.55 -9.95 -4.40
CA GLY A 91 2.81 -9.42 -5.54
C GLY A 91 1.46 -8.81 -5.16
N ASN A 92 1.04 -8.89 -3.90
CA ASN A 92 -0.20 -8.29 -3.43
C ASN A 92 -0.08 -6.78 -3.41
N ARG A 93 -1.19 -6.10 -3.70
CA ARG A 93 -1.23 -4.63 -3.79
C ARG A 93 -2.31 -4.09 -2.87
N TYR A 94 -1.96 -3.09 -2.07
CA TYR A 94 -2.93 -2.31 -1.29
C TYR A 94 -3.40 -1.12 -2.11
N CYS A 95 -4.71 -0.98 -2.24
CA CYS A 95 -5.33 -0.08 -3.20
C CYS A 95 -6.45 0.75 -2.57
N ILE A 96 -6.74 1.91 -3.15
CA ILE A 96 -7.92 2.72 -2.84
C ILE A 96 -8.66 3.07 -4.12
N LYS A 97 -9.94 3.44 -4.01
CA LYS A 97 -10.69 4.05 -5.11
C LYS A 97 -10.61 5.58 -5.03
N PRO A 98 -9.72 6.25 -5.79
CA PRO A 98 -9.67 7.70 -5.74
C PRO A 98 -10.94 8.27 -6.37
N ASN A 99 -11.33 9.50 -6.04
CA ASN A 99 -12.61 10.12 -6.40
C ASN A 99 -13.87 9.56 -5.69
N SER A 100 -13.79 8.44 -4.97
CA SER A 100 -14.96 7.90 -4.25
C SER A 100 -15.33 8.71 -2.99
N GLY A 101 -14.40 9.52 -2.48
CA GLY A 101 -14.50 10.16 -1.15
C GLY A 101 -14.28 9.19 0.02
N SER A 102 -14.34 7.88 -0.22
CA SER A 102 -14.01 6.84 0.76
C SER A 102 -12.51 6.69 0.92
N SER A 103 -12.09 6.36 2.15
CA SER A 103 -10.70 6.01 2.48
C SER A 103 -10.54 4.52 2.78
N THR A 104 -11.45 3.69 2.26
CA THR A 104 -11.35 2.23 2.31
C THR A 104 -10.15 1.76 1.52
N VAL A 105 -9.34 0.92 2.17
CA VAL A 105 -8.21 0.23 1.58
C VAL A 105 -8.63 -1.19 1.26
N TYR A 106 -8.37 -1.56 0.01
CA TYR A 106 -8.55 -2.90 -0.51
C TYR A 106 -7.20 -3.59 -0.62
N GLU A 107 -7.18 -4.89 -0.39
CA GLU A 107 -6.08 -5.76 -0.77
C GLU A 107 -6.47 -6.47 -2.07
N TRP A 108 -5.58 -6.40 -3.04
CA TRP A 108 -5.62 -7.19 -4.25
C TRP A 108 -4.63 -8.33 -4.07
N ASP A 109 -5.14 -9.56 -4.01
CA ASP A 109 -4.35 -10.78 -3.83
C ASP A 109 -3.88 -11.35 -5.17
N HIS A 110 -2.57 -11.36 -5.38
CA HIS A 110 -1.93 -11.89 -6.58
C HIS A 110 -2.04 -13.42 -6.71
N SER A 111 -2.17 -14.13 -5.59
CA SER A 111 -2.04 -15.60 -5.52
C SER A 111 -3.35 -16.36 -5.70
N GLY A 112 -4.50 -15.67 -5.62
CA GLY A 112 -5.84 -16.24 -5.72
C GLY A 112 -6.60 -15.86 -7.00
N ASP A 113 -7.91 -15.70 -6.87
CA ASP A 113 -8.81 -15.26 -7.96
C ASP A 113 -8.65 -13.76 -8.29
N CYS A 114 -7.62 -13.10 -7.76
CA CYS A 114 -7.38 -11.67 -7.92
C CYS A 114 -8.53 -10.81 -7.38
N ASP A 115 -9.18 -11.32 -6.34
CA ASP A 115 -10.27 -10.66 -5.64
C ASP A 115 -9.78 -9.42 -4.89
N LEU A 116 -10.69 -8.45 -4.79
CA LEU A 116 -10.50 -7.25 -3.98
C LEU A 116 -11.23 -7.42 -2.66
N GLU A 117 -10.46 -7.62 -1.59
CA GLU A 117 -11.00 -7.68 -0.25
C GLU A 117 -10.85 -6.35 0.48
N VAL A 118 -11.79 -6.03 1.35
CA VAL A 118 -11.64 -4.87 2.25
C VAL A 118 -10.61 -5.21 3.30
N TYR A 119 -9.42 -4.64 3.17
CA TYR A 119 -8.36 -4.83 4.16
C TYR A 119 -8.54 -3.86 5.35
N GLY A 120 -8.95 -2.62 5.07
CA GLY A 120 -9.25 -1.64 6.10
C GLY A 120 -10.33 -0.64 5.67
N GLU A 121 -11.41 -0.52 6.44
CA GLU A 121 -12.53 0.39 6.12
C GLU A 121 -12.11 1.86 6.06
N THR A 122 -11.02 2.21 6.74
CA THR A 122 -10.42 3.54 6.77
C THR A 122 -8.89 3.42 6.84
N ILE A 123 -8.18 4.49 6.50
CA ILE A 123 -6.72 4.57 6.67
C ILE A 123 -6.25 4.21 8.09
N PRO A 124 -6.84 4.74 9.19
CA PRO A 124 -6.42 4.34 10.53
C PRO A 124 -6.59 2.84 10.80
N ARG A 125 -7.70 2.24 10.35
CA ARG A 125 -7.94 0.79 10.51
C ARG A 125 -6.97 -0.05 9.69
N TYR A 126 -6.65 0.40 8.48
CA TYR A 126 -5.62 -0.20 7.65
C TYR A 126 -4.26 -0.20 8.37
N VAL A 127 -3.81 0.95 8.90
CA VAL A 127 -2.55 1.05 9.65
C VAL A 127 -2.59 0.20 10.93
N GLU A 128 -3.68 0.22 11.68
CA GLU A 128 -3.84 -0.59 12.90
C GLU A 128 -3.70 -2.09 12.62
N ARG A 129 -4.39 -2.58 11.59
CA ARG A 129 -4.33 -3.99 11.18
C ARG A 129 -2.92 -4.41 10.82
N TRP A 130 -2.24 -3.61 10.00
CA TRP A 130 -0.88 -3.92 9.60
C TRP A 130 0.11 -3.95 10.79
N PHE A 131 0.01 -3.01 11.73
CA PHE A 131 0.82 -3.06 12.96
C PHE A 131 0.50 -4.29 13.82
N ALA A 132 -0.74 -4.77 13.82
CA ALA A 132 -1.11 -6.00 14.52
C ALA A 132 -0.45 -7.23 13.87
N GLU A 133 -0.52 -7.35 12.54
CA GLU A 133 0.08 -8.45 11.78
C GLU A 133 1.60 -8.51 11.98
N LEU A 134 2.30 -7.37 11.92
CA LEU A 134 3.72 -7.32 12.25
C LEU A 134 4.04 -7.69 13.70
N GLY A 135 3.18 -7.30 14.64
CA GLY A 135 3.32 -7.69 16.04
C GLY A 135 3.18 -9.20 16.23
N GLU A 136 2.30 -9.84 15.46
CA GLU A 136 2.14 -11.30 15.45
C GLU A 136 3.37 -12.00 14.87
N LEU A 137 3.88 -11.53 13.72
CA LEU A 137 5.11 -12.06 13.10
C LEU A 137 6.30 -11.95 14.06
N ALA A 138 6.55 -10.78 14.64
CA ALA A 138 7.64 -10.58 15.60
C ALA A 138 7.49 -11.49 16.84
N ALA A 139 6.26 -11.74 17.30
CA ALA A 139 6.00 -12.65 18.40
C ALA A 139 6.24 -14.12 18.04
N MET A 140 6.06 -14.51 16.77
CA MET A 140 6.40 -15.86 16.28
C MET A 140 7.90 -16.08 16.30
N ASP A 141 8.68 -15.14 15.74
CA ASP A 141 10.15 -15.22 15.73
C ASP A 141 10.73 -15.37 17.15
N CYS A 142 10.17 -14.63 18.12
CA CYS A 142 10.61 -14.71 19.51
C CYS A 142 10.24 -16.05 20.20
N ARG A 143 9.27 -16.80 19.68
CA ARG A 143 8.85 -18.11 20.25
C ARG A 143 9.70 -19.26 19.72
N GLU A 144 10.20 -19.17 18.51
CA GLU A 144 11.06 -20.21 17.92
C GLU A 144 12.34 -20.42 18.77
N ASP A 145 12.80 -19.38 19.46
CA ASP A 145 13.91 -19.40 20.43
C ASP A 145 13.63 -20.19 21.74
N THR A 146 12.39 -20.64 21.99
CA THR A 146 12.02 -21.35 23.25
C THR A 146 11.96 -22.87 23.13
N THR A 147 12.35 -23.42 21.98
CA THR A 147 12.34 -24.86 21.69
C THR A 147 13.76 -25.43 21.52
N GLU A 148 14.54 -25.43 22.61
CA GLU A 148 15.75 -26.26 22.79
C GLU A 148 15.73 -26.99 24.14
#